data_AF-A0A1R4JW54-F1
#
_entry.id   AF-A0A1R4JW54-F1
#
_cell.length_a   1.000
_cell.length_b   1.000
_cell.length_c   1.000
_cell.angle_alpha   90.00
_cell.angle_beta   90.00
_cell.angle_gamma   90.00
#
_symmetry.space_group_name_H-M   'P 1'
#
loop_
_entity.id
_entity.type
_entity.pdbx_description
1 polymer ?
#
loop_
_entity_poly.entity_id
_entity_poly.type
_entity_poly.pdbx_seq_one_letter_code
_entity_poly.pdbx_strand_id
1 'polypeptide(L)'
;MELVAAIDVDLEGHKDISGIWPGNGDGESAKFWFACLTELKNRGVKDVFFMVCDGLKGLPDSIGSVFPAAKVQTCLMHLLRNSFGYASKRHWPEIAVNLRPVYEAPSVEAAEVAFEEFAQKWGRSYPAMISLWRNAWTEFVPFLDYDVEIRKVLCSTNAIESLNARFRRAARARGHFPNEQAALKTLYLTVRSLDPKGTVQTRWGMRWKPGVNAFAAPSLTACPRPAPTSRNRHLHR
;
A
#
# COMPACT_ATOMS: atom_id res chain seq x y z
N MET A 1 -0.52 21.34 -7.47
CA MET A 1 -1.50 20.24 -7.54
C MET A 1 -0.86 19.02 -6.92
N GLU A 2 -1.36 18.61 -5.77
CA GLU A 2 -1.05 17.28 -5.22
C GLU A 2 -1.86 16.24 -6.00
N LEU A 3 -1.30 15.04 -6.18
CA LEU A 3 -1.91 13.98 -6.97
C LEU A 3 -1.85 12.69 -6.19
N VAL A 4 -3.00 12.06 -6.05
CA VAL A 4 -3.14 10.75 -5.45
C VAL A 4 -3.49 9.75 -6.53
N ALA A 5 -2.85 8.58 -6.49
CA ALA A 5 -3.14 7.48 -7.40
C ALA A 5 -3.26 6.17 -6.63
N ALA A 6 -4.19 5.33 -7.06
CA ALA A 6 -4.32 3.96 -6.59
C ALA A 6 -3.85 3.00 -7.69
N ILE A 7 -3.10 1.98 -7.26
CA ILE A 7 -2.72 0.83 -8.08
C ILE A 7 -3.29 -0.40 -7.39
N ASP A 8 -4.07 -1.17 -8.12
CA ASP A 8 -4.70 -2.40 -7.67
C ASP A 8 -4.13 -3.60 -8.42
N VAL A 9 -4.25 -4.77 -7.80
CA VAL A 9 -3.91 -6.06 -8.39
C VAL A 9 -5.05 -7.03 -8.11
N ASP A 10 -5.59 -7.63 -9.17
CA ASP A 10 -6.65 -8.63 -9.05
C ASP A 10 -6.12 -10.03 -8.68
N LEU A 11 -7.03 -10.98 -8.54
CA LEU A 11 -6.71 -12.37 -8.17
C LEU A 11 -6.00 -13.13 -9.29
N GLU A 12 -6.04 -12.63 -10.51
CA GLU A 12 -5.30 -13.14 -11.65
C GLU A 12 -3.87 -12.55 -11.72
N GLY A 13 -3.54 -11.63 -10.80
CA GLY A 13 -2.26 -10.93 -10.75
C GLY A 13 -2.16 -9.81 -11.78
N HIS A 14 -3.28 -9.37 -12.37
CA HIS A 14 -3.32 -8.22 -13.25
C HIS A 14 -3.29 -6.94 -12.43
N LYS A 15 -2.33 -6.08 -12.75
CA LYS A 15 -2.27 -4.72 -12.21
C LYS A 15 -3.10 -3.77 -13.05
N ASP A 16 -3.82 -2.88 -12.39
CA ASP A 16 -4.41 -1.70 -13.02
C ASP A 16 -4.13 -0.44 -12.19
N ILE A 17 -4.41 0.72 -12.77
CA ILE A 17 -4.42 2.01 -12.09
C ILE A 17 -5.88 2.38 -11.90
N SER A 18 -6.45 1.87 -10.81
CA SER A 18 -7.87 2.01 -10.47
C SER A 18 -8.32 3.45 -10.26
N GLY A 19 -7.44 4.38 -9.89
CA GLY A 19 -7.83 5.78 -9.74
C GLY A 19 -6.70 6.78 -9.73
N ILE A 20 -7.06 8.01 -10.11
CA ILE A 20 -6.21 9.20 -10.12
C ILE A 20 -7.08 10.35 -9.65
N TRP A 21 -6.74 10.94 -8.51
CA TRP A 21 -7.50 12.04 -7.92
C TRP A 21 -6.58 13.23 -7.72
N PRO A 22 -7.02 14.44 -8.10
CA PRO A 22 -6.30 15.62 -7.69
C PRO A 22 -6.57 15.87 -6.20
N GLY A 23 -5.57 16.38 -5.48
CA GLY A 23 -5.74 16.80 -4.10
C GLY A 23 -6.58 18.09 -4.02
N ASN A 24 -7.46 18.17 -3.02
CA ASN A 24 -8.49 19.22 -2.93
C ASN A 24 -7.97 20.60 -2.45
N GLY A 25 -6.65 20.85 -2.48
CA GLY A 25 -6.04 22.09 -1.95
C GLY A 25 -6.01 22.18 -0.41
N ASP A 26 -7.00 21.61 0.28
CA ASP A 26 -7.06 21.46 1.74
C ASP A 26 -6.26 20.24 2.27
N GLY A 27 -5.51 19.58 1.38
CA GLY A 27 -4.70 18.40 1.66
C GLY A 27 -5.45 17.07 1.66
N GLU A 28 -4.70 16.00 1.96
CA GLU A 28 -5.13 14.60 2.04
C GLU A 28 -5.89 14.30 3.34
N SER A 29 -7.04 14.96 3.56
CA SER A 29 -7.88 14.78 4.75
C SER A 29 -8.56 13.41 4.83
N ALA A 30 -9.00 12.99 6.01
CA ALA A 30 -9.80 11.77 6.18
C ALA A 30 -11.07 11.77 5.30
N LYS A 31 -11.74 12.92 5.13
CA LYS A 31 -12.90 13.07 4.25
C LYS A 31 -12.54 12.83 2.78
N PHE A 32 -11.38 13.32 2.35
CA PHE A 32 -10.86 13.07 1.00
C PHE A 32 -10.62 11.58 0.77
N TRP A 33 -9.92 10.90 1.68
CA TRP A 33 -9.67 9.47 1.58
C TRP A 33 -10.94 8.64 1.55
N PHE A 34 -11.89 8.94 2.44
CA PHE A 34 -13.18 8.29 2.47
C PHE A 34 -13.92 8.42 1.13
N ALA A 35 -13.87 9.60 0.49
CA ALA A 35 -14.49 9.83 -0.81
C ALA A 35 -13.84 8.99 -1.91
N CYS A 36 -12.50 8.98 -2.00
CA CYS A 36 -11.75 8.17 -2.98
C CYS A 36 -12.06 6.67 -2.83
N LEU A 37 -12.05 6.15 -1.59
CA LEU A 37 -12.34 4.76 -1.30
C LEU A 37 -13.80 4.39 -1.59
N THR A 38 -14.73 5.28 -1.27
CA THR A 38 -16.15 5.10 -1.58
C THR A 38 -16.40 5.09 -3.09
N GLU A 39 -15.69 5.93 -3.85
CA GLU A 39 -15.75 5.90 -5.32
C GLU A 39 -15.29 4.53 -5.86
N LEU A 40 -14.15 4.00 -5.38
CA LEU A 40 -13.69 2.66 -5.76
C LEU A 40 -14.73 1.58 -5.47
N LYS A 41 -15.35 1.64 -4.28
CA LYS A 41 -16.43 0.72 -3.90
C LYS A 41 -17.63 0.83 -4.82
N ASN A 42 -18.07 2.06 -5.13
CA ASN A 42 -19.19 2.32 -6.04
C ASN A 42 -18.91 1.89 -7.48
N ARG A 43 -17.64 1.86 -7.90
CA ARG A 43 -17.20 1.34 -9.20
C ARG A 43 -17.12 -0.19 -9.26
N GLY A 44 -17.37 -0.88 -8.14
CA GLY A 44 -17.54 -2.33 -8.10
C GLY A 44 -16.49 -3.09 -7.29
N VAL A 45 -15.54 -2.41 -6.63
CA VAL A 45 -14.62 -3.06 -5.68
C VAL A 45 -15.43 -3.54 -4.48
N LYS A 46 -15.52 -4.86 -4.29
CA LYS A 46 -16.34 -5.48 -3.24
C LYS A 46 -15.56 -5.66 -1.95
N ASP A 47 -14.37 -6.23 -2.07
CA ASP A 47 -13.46 -6.57 -1.00
C ASP A 47 -12.02 -6.28 -1.42
N VAL A 48 -11.17 -6.11 -0.40
CA VAL A 48 -9.74 -5.84 -0.53
C VAL A 48 -9.05 -6.67 0.53
N PHE A 49 -8.06 -7.48 0.16
CA PHE A 49 -7.30 -8.29 1.12
C PHE A 49 -6.36 -7.40 1.95
N PHE A 50 -5.57 -6.58 1.27
CA PHE A 50 -4.60 -5.69 1.88
C PHE A 50 -4.60 -4.34 1.17
N MET A 51 -4.43 -3.27 1.93
CA MET A 51 -4.22 -1.93 1.40
C MET A 51 -2.95 -1.34 1.99
N VAL A 52 -1.97 -1.06 1.13
CA VAL A 52 -0.66 -0.55 1.53
C VAL A 52 -0.63 0.96 1.32
N CYS A 53 -0.39 1.73 2.39
CA CYS A 53 -0.38 3.19 2.35
C CYS A 53 0.86 3.80 3.03
N ASP A 54 1.17 5.05 2.71
CA ASP A 54 2.35 5.78 3.22
C ASP A 54 2.11 6.44 4.60
N GLY A 55 1.63 5.66 5.58
CA GLY A 55 1.45 6.14 6.97
C GLY A 55 0.61 7.43 7.13
N LEU A 56 -0.28 7.70 6.18
CA LEU A 56 -1.03 8.97 6.09
C LEU A 56 -2.11 9.01 7.17
N LYS A 57 -2.19 10.13 7.90
CA LYS A 57 -3.17 10.29 8.99
C LYS A 57 -4.60 10.21 8.45
N GLY A 58 -5.44 9.45 9.13
CA GLY A 58 -6.88 9.31 8.81
C GLY A 58 -7.19 8.41 7.60
N LEU A 59 -6.18 8.00 6.81
CA LEU A 59 -6.38 7.01 5.75
C LEU A 59 -6.68 5.61 6.33
N PRO A 60 -5.94 5.08 7.34
CA PRO A 60 -6.28 3.81 7.97
C PRO A 60 -7.73 3.74 8.47
N ASP A 61 -8.21 4.78 9.15
CA ASP A 61 -9.59 4.86 9.64
C ASP A 61 -10.62 4.87 8.51
N SER A 62 -10.31 5.58 7.42
CA SER A 62 -11.16 5.63 6.22
C SER A 62 -11.23 4.26 5.54
N ILE A 63 -10.10 3.54 5.48
CA ILE A 63 -10.06 2.17 4.94
C ILE A 63 -10.89 1.23 5.80
N GLY A 64 -10.71 1.25 7.13
CA GLY A 64 -11.49 0.43 8.05
C GLY A 64 -13.00 0.70 7.96
N SER A 65 -13.39 1.93 7.63
CA SER A 65 -14.79 2.31 7.44
C SER A 65 -15.38 1.80 6.11
N VAL A 66 -14.64 1.87 5.00
CA VAL A 66 -15.14 1.52 3.66
C VAL A 66 -14.97 0.03 3.36
N PHE A 67 -13.84 -0.55 3.75
CA PHE A 67 -13.41 -1.94 3.54
C PHE A 67 -12.99 -2.58 4.87
N PRO A 68 -13.95 -2.93 5.76
CA PRO A 68 -13.66 -3.37 7.12
C PRO A 68 -12.89 -4.69 7.21
N ALA A 69 -12.93 -5.52 6.17
CA ALA A 69 -12.17 -6.77 6.09
C ALA A 69 -10.73 -6.58 5.60
N ALA A 70 -10.38 -5.39 5.09
CA ALA A 70 -9.05 -5.14 4.54
C ALA A 70 -8.02 -4.99 5.65
N LYS A 71 -6.88 -5.67 5.48
CA LYS A 71 -5.70 -5.42 6.31
C LYS A 71 -5.02 -4.13 5.84
N VAL A 72 -5.03 -3.12 6.70
CA VAL A 72 -4.28 -1.88 6.45
C VAL A 72 -2.82 -2.12 6.80
N GLN A 73 -1.93 -1.80 5.86
CA GLN A 73 -0.50 -1.94 6.04
C GLN A 73 0.21 -0.61 5.77
N THR A 74 1.13 -0.23 6.67
CA THR A 74 2.09 0.83 6.38
C THR A 74 3.16 0.32 5.41
N CYS A 75 3.39 1.06 4.32
CA CYS A 75 4.37 0.69 3.31
C CYS A 75 5.78 0.61 3.91
N LEU A 76 6.33 -0.61 4.02
CA LEU A 76 7.65 -0.83 4.62
C LEU A 76 8.74 0.04 3.99
N MET A 77 8.73 0.16 2.66
CA MET A 77 9.75 0.94 1.96
C MET A 77 9.70 2.43 2.31
N HIS A 78 8.49 2.99 2.50
CA HIS A 78 8.36 4.36 2.98
C HIS A 78 8.77 4.46 4.44
N LEU A 79 8.40 3.49 5.29
CA LEU A 79 8.83 3.43 6.68
C LEU A 79 10.37 3.40 6.81
N LEU A 80 11.05 2.58 6.00
CA LEU A 80 12.51 2.52 5.90
C LEU A 80 13.11 3.84 5.40
N ARG A 81 12.56 4.42 4.33
CA ARG A 81 13.02 5.72 3.80
C ARG A 81 12.88 6.84 4.83
N ASN A 82 11.76 6.90 5.52
CA ASN A 82 11.47 7.88 6.56
C ASN A 82 12.43 7.71 7.75
N SER A 83 12.79 6.46 8.09
CA SER A 83 13.79 6.17 9.13
C SER A 83 15.14 6.83 8.85
N PHE A 84 15.63 6.75 7.61
CA PHE A 84 16.88 7.37 7.20
C PHE A 84 16.84 8.91 7.23
N GLY A 85 15.65 9.51 7.12
CA GLY A 85 15.46 10.96 7.26
C GLY A 85 15.79 11.50 8.66
N TYR A 86 15.66 10.66 9.70
CA TYR A 86 15.98 11.03 11.08
C TYR A 86 17.44 10.74 11.48
N ALA A 87 18.18 10.03 10.63
CA ALA A 87 19.52 9.55 10.94
C ALA A 87 20.60 10.25 10.11
N SER A 88 21.79 10.39 10.70
CA SER A 88 22.96 10.87 9.94
C SER A 88 23.35 9.86 8.86
N LYS A 89 23.70 10.36 7.67
CA LYS A 89 24.16 9.54 6.53
C LYS A 89 25.32 8.61 6.87
N ARG A 90 26.18 9.01 7.84
CA ARG A 90 27.27 8.18 8.36
C ARG A 90 26.78 6.85 8.92
N HIS A 91 25.60 6.81 9.55
CA HIS A 91 25.07 5.61 10.19
C HIS A 91 24.09 4.83 9.30
N TRP A 92 23.74 5.32 8.11
CA TRP A 92 22.78 4.65 7.23
C TRP A 92 23.15 3.19 6.91
N PRO A 93 24.40 2.83 6.58
CA PRO A 93 24.75 1.44 6.29
C PRO A 93 24.49 0.51 7.49
N GLU A 94 24.83 0.96 8.70
CA GLU A 94 24.67 0.19 9.92
C GLU A 94 23.19 0.08 10.34
N ILE A 95 22.44 1.17 10.22
CA ILE A 95 20.99 1.19 10.47
C ILE A 95 20.28 0.24 9.50
N ALA A 96 20.64 0.23 8.22
CA ALA A 96 20.05 -0.67 7.24
C ALA A 96 20.26 -2.15 7.62
N VAL A 97 21.48 -2.50 8.08
CA VAL A 97 21.77 -3.85 8.56
C VAL A 97 20.97 -4.19 9.82
N ASN A 98 20.83 -3.25 10.76
CA ASN A 98 20.14 -3.50 12.03
C ASN A 98 18.61 -3.47 11.91
N LEU A 99 18.03 -2.81 10.91
CA LEU A 99 16.59 -2.86 10.63
C LEU A 99 16.16 -4.14 9.91
N ARG A 100 17.07 -4.79 9.18
CA ARG A 100 16.75 -5.97 8.37
C ARG A 100 16.16 -7.13 9.17
N PRO A 101 16.69 -7.51 10.35
CA PRO A 101 16.07 -8.52 11.22
C PRO A 101 14.63 -8.20 11.65
N VAL A 102 14.25 -6.91 11.71
CA VAL A 102 12.90 -6.50 12.12
C VAL A 102 11.85 -6.90 11.07
N TYR A 103 12.10 -6.59 9.79
CA TYR A 103 11.12 -6.83 8.73
C TYR A 103 11.30 -8.16 7.98
N GLU A 104 12.45 -8.84 8.15
CA GLU A 104 12.68 -10.22 7.68
C GLU A 104 12.35 -11.27 8.76
N ALA A 105 11.87 -10.86 9.92
CA ALA A 105 11.55 -11.74 11.03
C ALA A 105 10.54 -12.85 10.64
N PRO A 106 10.69 -14.09 11.15
CA PRO A 106 9.77 -15.18 10.86
C PRO A 106 8.42 -15.03 11.57
N SER A 107 8.36 -14.31 12.68
CA SER A 107 7.14 -14.06 13.46
C SER A 107 7.12 -12.64 14.04
N VAL A 108 5.97 -12.24 14.56
CA VAL A 108 5.79 -10.94 15.24
C VAL A 108 6.69 -10.83 16.46
N GLU A 109 6.76 -11.88 17.27
CA GLU A 109 7.58 -11.92 18.49
C GLU A 109 9.06 -11.77 18.16
N ALA A 110 9.53 -12.42 17.09
CA ALA A 110 10.90 -12.27 16.62
C ALA A 110 11.18 -10.85 16.11
N ALA A 111 10.20 -10.20 15.46
CA ALA A 111 10.31 -8.81 15.03
C ALA A 111 10.37 -7.85 16.22
N GLU A 112 9.56 -8.09 17.26
CA GLU A 112 9.55 -7.30 18.50
C GLU A 112 10.90 -7.36 19.20
N VAL A 113 11.46 -8.56 19.37
CA VAL A 113 12.79 -8.74 19.97
C VAL A 113 13.85 -8.00 19.15
N ALA A 114 13.88 -8.19 17.84
CA ALA A 114 14.82 -7.49 16.95
C ALA A 114 14.64 -5.97 17.00
N PHE A 115 13.40 -5.48 17.12
CA PHE A 115 13.12 -4.06 17.20
C PHE A 115 13.54 -3.45 18.54
N GLU A 116 13.39 -4.18 19.65
CA GLU A 116 13.89 -3.72 20.94
C GLU A 116 15.43 -3.67 20.99
N GLU A 117 16.13 -4.63 20.39
CA GLU A 117 17.60 -4.55 20.22
C GLU A 117 18.00 -3.32 19.39
N PHE A 118 17.29 -3.08 18.29
CA PHE A 118 17.47 -1.89 17.47
C PHE A 118 17.22 -0.59 18.25
N ALA A 119 16.15 -0.56 19.06
CA ALA A 119 15.77 0.59 19.88
C ALA A 119 16.76 0.84 21.01
N GLN A 120 17.33 -0.19 21.63
CA GLN A 120 18.38 -0.03 22.64
C GLN A 120 19.63 0.62 22.04
N LYS A 121 20.03 0.19 20.85
CA LYS A 121 21.22 0.72 20.17
C LYS A 121 21.02 2.16 19.67
N TRP A 122 19.91 2.44 19.01
CA TRP A 122 19.70 3.70 18.31
C TRP A 122 18.81 4.70 19.04
N GLY A 123 18.06 4.29 20.06
CA GLY A 123 17.05 5.11 20.73
C GLY A 123 17.59 6.35 21.41
N ARG A 124 18.83 6.32 21.92
CA ARG A 124 19.48 7.52 22.49
C ARG A 124 19.86 8.53 21.42
N SER A 125 20.37 8.06 20.27
CA SER A 125 20.87 8.91 19.20
C SER A 125 19.76 9.41 18.27
N TYR A 126 18.74 8.58 18.04
CA TYR A 126 17.66 8.76 17.07
C TYR A 126 16.29 8.42 17.65
N PRO A 127 15.84 9.07 18.74
CA PRO A 127 14.57 8.76 19.40
C PRO A 127 13.35 8.94 18.47
N ALA A 128 13.41 9.89 17.53
CA ALA A 128 12.36 10.11 16.55
C ALA A 128 12.18 8.93 15.59
N MET A 129 13.29 8.28 15.20
CA MET A 129 13.25 7.06 14.37
C MET A 129 12.56 5.91 15.12
N ILE A 130 12.87 5.74 16.41
CA ILE A 130 12.21 4.71 17.22
C ILE A 130 10.72 5.01 17.38
N SER A 131 10.37 6.28 17.61
CA SER A 131 8.97 6.72 17.73
C SER A 131 8.19 6.48 16.43
N LEU A 132 8.80 6.72 15.27
CA LEU A 132 8.21 6.42 13.96
C LEU A 132 7.79 4.95 13.86
N TRP A 133 8.68 4.02 14.21
CA TRP A 133 8.39 2.58 14.14
C TRP A 133 7.36 2.14 15.18
N ARG A 134 7.44 2.66 16.42
CA ARG A 134 6.46 2.34 17.47
C ARG A 134 5.05 2.79 17.08
N ASN A 135 4.93 3.98 16.49
CA ASN A 135 3.64 4.50 16.03
C ASN A 135 3.06 3.70 14.86
N ALA A 136 3.92 3.21 13.96
CA ALA A 136 3.51 2.42 12.81
C ALA A 136 3.40 0.91 13.10
N TRP A 137 3.68 0.46 14.34
CA TRP A 137 3.86 -0.96 14.67
C TRP A 137 2.60 -1.78 14.35
N THR A 138 1.43 -1.26 14.73
CA THR A 138 0.13 -1.91 14.50
C THR A 138 -0.18 -2.09 13.02
N GLU A 139 0.17 -1.15 12.15
CA GLU A 139 0.00 -1.31 10.70
C GLU A 139 1.21 -1.96 10.01
N PHE A 140 2.34 -2.15 10.70
CA PHE A 140 3.51 -2.84 10.18
C PHE A 140 3.40 -4.36 10.40
N VAL A 141 3.05 -4.79 11.61
CA VAL A 141 3.03 -6.20 12.02
C VAL A 141 2.19 -7.12 11.13
N PRO A 142 0.98 -6.74 10.64
CA PRO A 142 0.16 -7.63 9.81
C PRO A 142 0.85 -8.13 8.55
N PHE A 143 1.85 -7.41 8.05
CA PHE A 143 2.66 -7.83 6.93
C PHE A 143 3.48 -9.11 7.21
N LEU A 144 3.83 -9.35 8.47
CA LEU A 144 4.58 -10.54 8.90
C LEU A 144 3.72 -11.80 8.95
N ASP A 145 2.39 -11.70 8.91
CA ASP A 145 1.53 -12.90 8.88
C ASP A 145 1.57 -13.62 7.53
N TYR A 146 2.11 -12.99 6.49
CA TYR A 146 2.12 -13.53 5.14
C TYR A 146 3.38 -14.31 4.80
N ASP A 147 3.26 -15.23 3.83
CA ASP A 147 4.40 -15.94 3.26
C ASP A 147 5.43 -15.00 2.64
N VAL A 148 6.69 -15.41 2.66
CA VAL A 148 7.83 -14.65 2.12
C VAL A 148 7.59 -14.19 0.67
N GLU A 149 6.87 -14.96 -0.14
CA GLU A 149 6.55 -14.60 -1.52
C GLU A 149 5.57 -13.41 -1.61
N ILE A 150 4.57 -13.35 -0.74
CA ILE A 150 3.66 -12.20 -0.62
C ILE A 150 4.46 -11.01 -0.08
N ARG A 151 5.29 -11.24 0.94
CA ARG A 151 6.11 -10.20 1.57
C ARG A 151 7.03 -9.51 0.56
N LYS A 152 7.72 -10.26 -0.31
CA LYS A 152 8.59 -9.73 -1.37
C LYS A 152 7.85 -8.79 -2.33
N VAL A 153 6.58 -9.09 -2.58
CA VAL A 153 5.74 -8.31 -3.48
C VAL A 153 5.29 -7.01 -2.82
N LEU A 154 4.79 -7.09 -1.58
CA LEU A 154 4.33 -5.94 -0.80
C LEU A 154 5.47 -4.98 -0.42
N CYS A 155 6.70 -5.51 -0.25
CA CYS A 155 7.91 -4.71 -0.01
C CYS A 155 8.48 -4.01 -1.25
N SER A 156 7.75 -3.97 -2.37
CA SER A 156 8.21 -3.28 -3.57
C SER A 156 7.43 -2.00 -3.81
N THR A 157 8.11 -0.85 -3.70
CA THR A 157 7.56 0.44 -4.14
C THR A 157 7.71 0.68 -5.64
N ASN A 158 8.34 -0.24 -6.38
CA ASN A 158 8.63 -0.06 -7.81
C ASN A 158 7.39 0.30 -8.63
N ALA A 159 6.21 -0.21 -8.27
CA ALA A 159 4.98 0.07 -9.01
C ALA A 159 4.56 1.53 -8.88
N ILE A 160 4.38 2.00 -7.65
CA ILE A 160 3.92 3.36 -7.36
C ILE A 160 5.01 4.40 -7.69
N GLU A 161 6.28 4.08 -7.44
CA GLU A 161 7.41 4.96 -7.78
C GLU A 161 7.59 5.10 -9.29
N SER A 162 7.44 4.01 -10.05
CA SER A 162 7.47 4.04 -11.51
C SER A 162 6.32 4.89 -12.07
N LEU A 163 5.11 4.75 -11.53
CA LEU A 163 3.97 5.58 -11.91
C LEU A 163 4.25 7.06 -11.60
N ASN A 164 4.67 7.37 -10.37
CA ASN A 164 4.99 8.72 -9.92
C ASN A 164 6.12 9.35 -10.74
N ALA A 165 7.13 8.58 -11.14
CA ALA A 165 8.21 9.07 -12.02
C ALA A 165 7.67 9.46 -13.40
N ARG A 166 6.74 8.69 -13.96
CA ARG A 166 6.12 8.97 -15.26
C ARG A 166 5.18 10.16 -15.20
N PHE A 167 4.36 10.28 -14.16
CA PHE A 167 3.53 11.47 -13.92
C PHE A 167 4.37 12.73 -13.78
N ARG A 168 5.45 12.69 -12.98
CA ARG A 168 6.38 13.81 -12.85
C ARG A 168 7.01 14.18 -14.19
N ARG A 169 7.40 13.21 -15.02
CA ARG A 169 7.94 13.47 -16.36
C ARG A 169 6.91 14.14 -17.27
N ALA A 170 5.69 13.61 -17.33
CA ALA A 170 4.61 14.15 -18.15
C ALA A 170 4.24 15.58 -17.73
N ALA A 171 4.14 15.84 -16.43
CA ALA A 171 3.89 17.17 -15.88
C ALA A 171 5.01 18.16 -16.23
N ARG A 172 6.28 17.77 -16.04
CA ARG A 172 7.45 18.61 -16.38
C ARG A 172 7.51 18.96 -17.86
N ALA A 173 7.17 18.02 -18.74
CA ALA A 173 7.16 18.27 -20.17
C ALA A 173 6.10 19.30 -20.60
N ARG A 174 5.03 19.48 -19.82
CA ARG A 174 4.01 20.51 -20.07
C ARG A 174 4.28 21.84 -19.39
N GLY A 175 5.00 21.85 -18.28
CA GLY A 175 5.33 23.07 -17.53
C GLY A 175 4.17 23.56 -16.67
N HIS A 176 3.17 24.20 -17.29
CA HIS A 176 1.99 24.73 -16.61
C HIS A 176 0.69 24.18 -17.21
N PHE A 177 -0.34 24.06 -16.37
CA PHE A 177 -1.68 23.62 -16.80
C PHE A 177 -2.70 24.75 -16.63
N PRO A 178 -3.58 24.98 -17.62
CA PRO A 178 -4.57 26.07 -17.54
C PRO A 178 -5.64 25.83 -16.46
N ASN A 179 -5.89 24.56 -16.12
CA ASN A 179 -6.78 24.15 -15.02
C ASN A 179 -6.45 22.70 -14.61
N GLU A 180 -7.05 22.26 -13.51
CA GLU A 180 -6.91 20.91 -12.96
C GLU A 180 -7.35 19.81 -13.93
N GLN A 181 -8.45 20.01 -14.66
CA GLN A 181 -8.95 19.05 -15.65
C GLN A 181 -7.95 18.78 -16.78
N ALA A 182 -7.24 19.81 -17.24
CA ALA A 182 -6.18 19.66 -18.23
C ALA A 182 -4.99 18.84 -17.70
N ALA A 183 -4.67 18.99 -16.41
CA ALA A 183 -3.66 18.20 -15.74
C ALA A 183 -4.10 16.73 -15.63
N LEU A 184 -5.32 16.47 -15.14
CA LEU A 184 -5.89 15.12 -15.05
C LEU A 184 -5.94 14.43 -16.41
N LYS A 185 -6.38 15.12 -17.47
CA LYS A 185 -6.39 14.57 -18.84
C LYS A 185 -4.99 14.14 -19.29
N THR A 186 -3.96 14.92 -18.97
CA THR A 186 -2.57 14.58 -19.31
C THR A 186 -2.10 13.33 -18.57
N LEU A 187 -2.43 13.21 -17.29
CA LEU A 187 -2.08 12.06 -16.47
C LEU A 187 -2.84 10.80 -16.89
N TYR A 188 -4.14 10.93 -17.18
CA TYR A 188 -4.95 9.86 -17.75
C TYR A 188 -4.36 9.33 -19.07
N LEU A 189 -4.00 10.22 -20.01
CA LEU A 189 -3.34 9.81 -21.26
C LEU A 189 -1.97 9.16 -21.00
N THR A 190 -1.25 9.60 -19.97
CA THR A 190 0.00 8.97 -19.54
C THR A 190 -0.26 7.54 -19.09
N VAL A 191 -1.30 7.30 -18.28
CA VAL A 191 -1.73 5.95 -17.86
C VAL A 191 -2.12 5.08 -19.06
N ARG A 192 -2.96 5.59 -19.96
CA ARG A 192 -3.43 4.85 -21.15
C ARG A 192 -2.30 4.46 -22.11
N SER A 193 -1.17 5.16 -22.07
CA SER A 193 -0.01 4.90 -22.93
C SER A 193 1.09 4.08 -22.26
N LEU A 194 0.91 3.60 -21.02
CA LEU A 194 1.98 2.93 -20.26
C LEU A 194 2.41 1.58 -20.83
N ASP A 195 1.47 0.82 -21.38
CA ASP A 195 1.74 -0.55 -21.81
C ASP A 195 0.93 -0.95 -23.05
N PRO A 196 1.16 -0.27 -24.20
CA PRO A 196 0.39 -0.51 -25.42
C PRO A 196 0.55 -1.95 -25.96
N LYS A 197 1.61 -2.65 -25.55
CA LYS A 197 1.92 -4.03 -25.97
C LYS A 197 1.64 -5.07 -24.88
N GLY A 198 1.13 -4.68 -23.71
CA GLY A 198 0.91 -5.58 -22.57
C GLY A 198 2.18 -6.21 -21.97
N THR A 199 3.37 -5.77 -22.38
CA THR A 199 4.64 -6.41 -21.99
C THR A 199 4.97 -6.17 -20.52
N VAL A 200 4.60 -5.00 -20.00
CA VAL A 200 4.76 -4.69 -18.57
C VAL A 200 3.79 -5.54 -17.76
N GLN A 201 2.55 -5.72 -18.23
CA GLN A 201 1.55 -6.55 -17.60
C GLN A 201 1.97 -8.02 -17.54
N THR A 202 2.50 -8.58 -18.63
CA THR A 202 2.99 -9.97 -18.66
C THR A 202 4.13 -10.17 -17.66
N ARG A 203 5.11 -9.26 -17.62
CA ARG A 203 6.22 -9.32 -16.65
C ARG A 203 5.75 -9.18 -15.21
N TRP A 204 4.76 -8.30 -14.99
CA TRP A 204 4.14 -8.12 -13.69
C TRP A 204 3.43 -9.39 -13.22
N GLY A 205 2.57 -9.96 -14.06
CA GLY A 205 1.85 -11.20 -13.76
C GLY A 205 2.81 -12.35 -13.42
N MET A 206 3.91 -12.51 -14.17
CA MET A 206 4.95 -13.50 -13.84
C MET A 206 5.57 -13.28 -12.45
N ARG A 207 5.83 -12.02 -12.07
CA ARG A 207 6.38 -11.67 -10.77
C ARG A 207 5.39 -11.88 -9.62
N TRP A 208 4.10 -11.62 -9.87
CA TRP A 208 3.06 -11.73 -8.86
C TRP A 208 2.49 -13.14 -8.71
N LYS A 209 2.70 -14.01 -9.71
CA LYS A 209 2.20 -15.39 -9.70
C LYS A 209 2.54 -16.18 -8.43
N PRO A 210 3.76 -16.13 -7.86
CA PRO A 210 4.04 -16.79 -6.58
C PRO A 210 3.20 -16.25 -5.43
N GLY A 211 3.05 -14.93 -5.32
CA GLY A 211 2.24 -14.28 -4.28
C GLY A 211 0.75 -14.57 -4.43
N VAL A 212 0.22 -14.50 -5.66
CA VAL A 212 -1.17 -14.87 -5.98
C VAL A 212 -1.47 -16.32 -5.63
N ASN A 213 -0.56 -17.24 -5.97
CA ASN A 213 -0.69 -18.65 -5.63
C ASN A 213 -0.68 -18.89 -4.12
N ALA A 214 0.12 -18.12 -3.37
CA ALA A 214 0.13 -18.18 -1.91
C ALA A 214 -1.21 -17.72 -1.32
N PHE A 215 -1.88 -16.70 -1.90
CA PHE A 215 -3.24 -16.31 -1.51
C PHE A 215 -4.29 -17.40 -1.77
N ALA A 216 -4.09 -18.21 -2.81
CA ALA A 216 -4.99 -19.32 -3.15
C ALA A 216 -4.73 -20.60 -2.33
N ALA A 217 -3.64 -20.67 -1.56
CA ALA A 217 -3.32 -21.82 -0.74
C ALA A 217 -4.32 -21.95 0.45
N PRO A 218 -4.72 -23.17 0.83
CA PRO A 218 -5.74 -23.38 1.87
C PRO A 218 -5.39 -22.78 3.25
N SER A 219 -4.14 -22.43 3.51
CA SER A 219 -3.66 -21.88 4.78
C SER A 219 -4.21 -20.49 5.12
N LEU A 220 -4.74 -19.74 4.15
CA LEU A 220 -5.31 -18.39 4.37
C LEU A 220 -6.84 -18.37 4.48
N THR A 221 -7.50 -19.53 4.63
CA THR A 221 -8.97 -19.63 4.85
C THR A 221 -9.44 -19.18 6.24
N ALA A 222 -8.72 -18.28 6.90
CA ALA A 222 -9.13 -17.65 8.16
C ALA A 222 -9.96 -16.36 7.96
N CYS A 223 -10.54 -16.14 6.78
CA CYS A 223 -11.61 -15.16 6.62
C CYS A 223 -12.95 -15.90 6.75
N PRO A 224 -13.76 -15.66 7.80
CA PRO A 224 -15.03 -16.32 7.94
C PRO A 224 -15.91 -15.95 6.75
N ARG A 225 -16.23 -16.94 5.92
CA ARG A 225 -17.25 -16.77 4.88
C ARG A 225 -18.52 -16.27 5.58
N PRO A 226 -19.17 -15.20 5.09
CA PRO A 226 -20.47 -14.83 5.63
C PRO A 226 -21.39 -16.05 5.53
N ALA A 227 -22.03 -16.41 6.65
CA ALA A 227 -22.92 -17.56 6.72
C ALA A 227 -23.94 -17.48 5.59
N PRO A 228 -24.25 -18.60 4.90
CA PRO A 228 -25.29 -18.59 3.89
C PRO A 228 -26.58 -18.13 4.56
N THR A 229 -27.12 -16.99 4.11
CA THR A 229 -28.44 -16.53 4.52
C THR A 229 -29.42 -17.67 4.25
N SER A 230 -30.00 -18.20 5.31
CA SER A 230 -31.04 -19.20 5.21
C SER A 230 -32.16 -18.60 4.35
N ARG A 231 -32.45 -19.27 3.23
CA ARG A 231 -33.69 -19.05 2.48
C ARG A 231 -34.84 -19.23 3.45
N ASN A 232 -35.45 -18.14 3.89
CA ASN A 232 -36.79 -18.21 4.44
C ASN A 232 -37.76 -18.29 3.25
N ARG A 233 -38.07 -19.53 2.86
CA ARG A 233 -39.35 -19.82 2.22
C ARG A 233 -40.42 -19.65 3.29
N HIS A 234 -41.22 -18.61 3.20
CA HIS A 234 -42.60 -18.68 3.65
C HIS A 234 -43.50 -18.16 2.54
N LEU A 235 -44.06 -19.13 1.82
CA LEU A 235 -45.39 -19.05 1.24
C LEU A 235 -46.36 -18.60 2.35
N HIS A 236 -47.21 -17.61 2.07
CA HIS A 236 -48.64 -17.64 2.36
C HIS A 236 -49.36 -16.53 1.61
N ARG A 237 -50.22 -16.96 0.67
CA ARG A 237 -51.39 -16.31 0.03
C ARG A 237 -51.24 -14.91 -0.57
#